data_AF-A0A6N3QRI1-F1
#
_entry.id   AF-A0A6N3QRI1-F1
#
_cell.length_a   1.000
_cell.length_b   1.000
_cell.length_c   1.000
_cell.angle_alpha   90.00
_cell.angle_beta   90.00
_cell.angle_gamma   90.00
#
_symmetry.space_group_name_H-M   'P 1'
#
loop_
_entity.id
_entity.type
_entity.pdbx_description
1 polymer ?
#
loop_
_entity_poly.entity_id
_entity_poly.type
_entity_poly.pdbx_seq_one_letter_code
_entity_poly.pdbx_strand_id
1 'polypeptide(L)'
;MEIAYLCAARVSDVLSLKWEQIGNDGIFIQQGKTGKKQIKAWSPRLQAAIEKAKQLPTSAYVISNQYGNRYMYKGFNEMWVEARNRAGKISGILTDFTFHDLKAKGISDYEGSSRDKQLFSGHKTEGQVLIYDRKVKVSPTLDVPLPENIPSNSTCDFCH
;
A
#
# COMPACT_ATOMS: atom_id res chain seq x y z
N MET A 1 -5.37 6.43 -9.94
CA MET A 1 -4.81 6.69 -8.59
C MET A 1 -5.30 5.64 -7.61
N GLU A 2 -6.62 5.51 -7.42
CA GLU A 2 -7.22 4.56 -6.47
C GLU A 2 -6.73 3.11 -6.59
N ILE A 3 -6.70 2.55 -7.80
CA ILE A 3 -6.21 1.18 -8.02
C ILE A 3 -4.76 1.02 -7.52
N ALA A 4 -3.89 2.03 -7.72
CA ALA A 4 -2.49 1.96 -7.27
C ALA A 4 -2.39 1.89 -5.74
N TYR A 5 -3.16 2.76 -5.06
CA TYR A 5 -3.22 2.84 -3.60
C TYR A 5 -3.81 1.57 -2.99
N LEU A 6 -5.02 1.18 -3.41
CA LEU A 6 -5.76 0.04 -2.85
C LEU A 6 -5.08 -1.30 -3.12
N CYS A 7 -4.37 -1.44 -4.24
CA CYS A 7 -3.71 -2.69 -4.61
C CYS A 7 -2.21 -2.69 -4.27
N ALA A 8 -1.65 -1.62 -3.69
CA ALA A 8 -0.20 -1.45 -3.55
C ALA A 8 0.58 -1.77 -4.86
N ALA A 9 0.02 -1.36 -5.99
CA ALA A 9 0.51 -1.67 -7.33
C ALA A 9 1.44 -0.58 -7.85
N ARG A 10 2.41 -0.95 -8.71
CA ARG A 10 3.27 0.04 -9.36
C ARG A 10 2.51 0.75 -10.47
N VAL A 11 2.89 1.99 -10.77
CA VAL A 11 2.32 2.77 -11.88
C VAL A 11 2.33 1.99 -13.20
N SER A 12 3.44 1.33 -13.52
CA SER A 12 3.56 0.52 -14.74
C SER A 12 2.51 -0.60 -14.79
N ASP A 13 2.35 -1.31 -13.67
CA ASP A 13 1.41 -2.44 -13.55
C ASP A 13 -0.04 -1.95 -13.66
N VAL A 14 -0.35 -0.77 -13.11
CA VAL A 14 -1.68 -0.15 -13.21
C VAL A 14 -1.97 0.34 -14.63
N LEU A 15 -1.01 0.99 -15.29
CA LEU A 15 -1.19 1.47 -16.65
C LEU A 15 -1.30 0.31 -17.65
N SER A 16 -0.66 -0.84 -17.40
CA SER A 16 -0.79 -2.02 -18.25
C SER A 16 -1.99 -2.91 -17.90
N LEU A 17 -2.80 -2.56 -16.89
CA LEU A 17 -3.91 -3.40 -16.45
C LEU A 17 -4.97 -3.51 -17.54
N LYS A 18 -5.38 -4.73 -17.86
CA LYS A 18 -6.39 -5.05 -18.88
C LYS A 18 -7.68 -5.60 -18.30
N TRP A 19 -8.77 -5.47 -19.06
CA TRP A 19 -10.08 -5.99 -18.65
C TRP A 19 -10.10 -7.51 -18.47
N GLU A 20 -9.29 -8.26 -19.23
CA GLU A 20 -9.13 -9.72 -19.07
C GLU A 20 -8.61 -10.14 -17.68
N GLN A 21 -8.02 -9.21 -16.94
CA GLN A 21 -7.50 -9.44 -15.59
C GLN A 21 -8.55 -9.16 -14.50
N ILE A 22 -9.74 -8.68 -14.87
CA ILE A 22 -10.85 -8.41 -13.96
C ILE A 22 -11.69 -9.68 -13.88
N GLY A 23 -11.67 -10.33 -12.72
CA GLY A 23 -12.42 -11.58 -12.47
C GLY A 23 -13.45 -11.44 -11.36
N ASN A 24 -14.14 -12.54 -11.08
CA ASN A 24 -15.18 -12.60 -10.05
C ASN A 24 -14.63 -12.32 -8.65
N ASP A 25 -13.45 -12.84 -8.33
CA ASP A 25 -12.85 -12.72 -7.00
C ASP A 25 -12.07 -11.41 -6.80
N GLY A 26 -11.70 -10.73 -7.89
CA GLY A 26 -10.86 -9.55 -7.81
C GLY A 26 -10.11 -9.18 -9.09
N ILE A 27 -9.05 -8.39 -8.91
CA ILE A 27 -8.15 -7.98 -9.99
C ILE A 27 -6.89 -8.85 -9.96
N PHE A 28 -6.64 -9.62 -11.00
CA PHE A 28 -5.40 -10.36 -11.17
C PHE A 28 -4.25 -9.42 -11.55
N ILE A 29 -3.20 -9.35 -10.73
CA ILE A 29 -2.01 -8.53 -10.99
C ILE A 29 -0.76 -9.42 -10.97
N GLN A 30 -0.03 -9.42 -12.08
CA GLN A 30 1.36 -9.88 -12.14
C GLN A 30 2.29 -8.67 -12.12
N GLN A 31 3.09 -8.54 -11.07
CA GLN A 31 4.01 -7.42 -10.92
C GLN A 31 5.17 -7.51 -11.91
N GLY A 32 5.39 -6.50 -12.76
CA GLY A 32 6.45 -6.54 -13.77
C GLY A 32 7.86 -6.65 -13.17
N LYS A 33 8.14 -5.93 -12.07
CA LYS A 33 9.48 -5.91 -11.43
C LYS A 33 9.85 -7.22 -10.73
N THR A 34 8.89 -7.92 -10.14
CA THR A 34 9.15 -9.06 -9.24
C THR A 34 8.56 -10.38 -9.73
N GLY A 35 7.69 -10.35 -10.75
CA GLY A 35 6.97 -11.51 -11.26
C GLY A 35 5.85 -12.04 -10.34
N LYS A 36 5.66 -11.46 -9.14
CA LYS A 36 4.68 -11.97 -8.17
C LYS A 36 3.26 -11.83 -8.73
N LYS A 37 2.52 -12.93 -8.73
CA LYS A 37 1.12 -13.04 -9.16
C LYS A 37 0.22 -13.03 -7.93
N GLN A 38 -0.84 -12.24 -7.98
CA GLN A 38 -1.82 -12.14 -6.89
C GLN A 38 -3.17 -11.68 -7.41
N ILE A 39 -4.25 -12.13 -6.76
CA ILE A 39 -5.58 -11.57 -6.94
C ILE A 39 -5.80 -10.54 -5.84
N LYS A 40 -6.18 -9.33 -6.24
CA LYS A 40 -6.60 -8.27 -5.32
C LYS A 40 -8.10 -8.40 -5.11
N ALA A 41 -8.45 -8.97 -3.96
CA ALA A 41 -9.83 -9.20 -3.59
C ALA A 41 -10.67 -7.93 -3.66
N TRP A 42 -11.93 -8.06 -4.05
CA TRP A 42 -12.83 -6.92 -4.13
C TRP A 42 -13.06 -6.28 -2.76
N SER A 43 -13.04 -4.95 -2.76
CA SER A 43 -13.63 -4.13 -1.71
C SER A 43 -14.62 -3.16 -2.37
N PRO A 44 -15.59 -2.61 -1.63
CA PRO A 44 -16.53 -1.64 -2.19
C PRO A 44 -15.83 -0.45 -2.87
N ARG A 45 -14.73 0.06 -2.28
CA ARG A 45 -13.94 1.16 -2.84
C ARG A 45 -13.20 0.75 -4.12
N LEU A 46 -12.68 -0.49 -4.18
CA LEU A 46 -12.01 -0.98 -5.38
C LEU A 46 -12.99 -1.22 -6.53
N GLN A 47 -14.17 -1.80 -6.24
CA GLN A 47 -15.23 -1.96 -7.22
C GLN A 47 -15.67 -0.60 -7.77
N ALA A 48 -15.93 0.38 -6.90
CA ALA A 48 -16.29 1.73 -7.33
C ALA A 48 -15.21 2.38 -8.22
N ALA A 49 -13.93 2.12 -7.97
CA ALA A 49 -12.85 2.59 -8.85
C ALA A 49 -12.88 1.94 -10.23
N ILE A 50 -13.24 0.66 -10.31
CA ILE A 50 -13.40 -0.07 -11.59
C ILE A 50 -14.66 0.37 -12.34
N GLU A 51 -15.78 0.61 -11.65
CA GLU A 51 -16.99 1.15 -12.28
C GLU A 51 -16.74 2.53 -12.91
N LYS A 52 -15.96 3.39 -12.25
CA LYS A 52 -15.53 4.66 -12.85
C LYS A 52 -14.67 4.45 -14.09
N ALA A 53 -13.80 3.43 -14.09
CA ALA A 53 -12.95 3.11 -15.24
C ALA A 53 -13.76 2.63 -16.46
N LYS A 54 -14.93 1.99 -16.26
CA LYS A 54 -15.83 1.59 -17.35
C LYS A 54 -16.43 2.78 -18.13
N GLN A 55 -16.39 3.98 -17.56
CA GLN A 55 -16.86 5.21 -18.24
C GLN A 55 -15.81 5.78 -19.21
N LEU A 56 -14.59 5.24 -19.21
CA LEU A 56 -13.55 5.61 -20.18
C LEU A 56 -13.85 5.01 -21.56
N PRO A 57 -13.23 5.53 -22.63
CA PRO A 57 -13.39 4.96 -23.97
C PRO A 57 -13.01 3.48 -24.05
N THR A 58 -13.74 2.74 -24.88
CA THR A 58 -13.51 1.32 -25.13
C THR A 58 -12.04 1.04 -25.44
N SER A 59 -11.46 0.10 -24.70
CA SER A 59 -10.05 -0.24 -24.75
C SER A 59 -9.83 -1.65 -24.24
N ALA A 60 -8.70 -2.27 -24.58
CA ALA A 60 -8.22 -3.46 -23.88
C ALA A 60 -7.76 -3.14 -22.45
N TYR A 61 -7.37 -1.88 -22.18
CA TYR A 61 -6.86 -1.43 -20.90
C TYR A 61 -7.96 -0.88 -20.00
N VAL A 62 -7.85 -1.14 -18.69
CA VAL A 62 -8.76 -0.59 -17.67
C VAL A 62 -8.63 0.92 -17.60
N ILE A 63 -7.40 1.44 -17.71
CA ILE A 63 -7.12 2.87 -17.73
C ILE A 63 -6.57 3.23 -19.10
N SER A 64 -7.42 3.82 -19.94
CA SER A 64 -7.12 4.23 -21.30
C SER A 64 -7.16 5.74 -21.45
N ASN A 65 -6.45 6.25 -22.45
CA ASN A 65 -6.61 7.62 -22.90
C ASN A 65 -7.85 7.77 -23.80
N GLN A 66 -8.11 8.98 -24.27
CA GLN A 66 -9.27 9.29 -25.12
C GLN A 66 -9.35 8.48 -26.43
N TYR A 67 -8.22 7.91 -26.88
CA TYR A 67 -8.11 7.11 -28.09
C TYR A 67 -8.19 5.60 -27.81
N GLY A 68 -8.52 5.19 -26.58
CA GLY A 68 -8.56 3.78 -26.19
C GLY A 68 -7.17 3.14 -26.04
N ASN A 69 -6.09 3.93 -26.02
CA ASN A 69 -4.72 3.43 -25.87
C ASN A 69 -4.24 3.52 -24.43
N ARG A 70 -3.26 2.70 -24.07
CA ARG A 70 -2.54 2.81 -22.81
C ARG A 70 -1.83 4.16 -22.70
N TYR A 71 -1.86 4.77 -21.52
CA TYR A 71 -1.05 5.95 -21.25
C TYR A 71 0.45 5.65 -21.27
N MET A 72 1.22 6.53 -21.91
CA MET A 72 2.66 6.65 -21.66
C MET A 72 2.90 7.22 -20.26
N TYR A 73 3.96 6.77 -19.60
CA TYR A 73 4.28 7.22 -18.23
C TYR A 73 4.41 8.74 -18.13
N LYS A 74 5.09 9.38 -19.09
CA LYS A 74 5.28 10.84 -19.10
C LYS A 74 3.96 11.60 -19.08
N GLY A 75 3.06 11.32 -20.04
CA GLY A 75 1.76 11.98 -20.12
C GLY A 75 0.86 11.68 -18.92
N PHE A 76 0.90 10.46 -18.39
CA PHE A 76 0.18 10.14 -17.16
C PHE A 76 0.73 10.92 -15.95
N ASN A 77 2.05 11.06 -15.83
CA ASN A 77 2.68 11.77 -14.74
C ASN A 77 2.35 13.26 -14.75
N GLU A 78 2.27 13.88 -15.93
CA GLU A 78 1.83 15.28 -16.10
C GLU A 78 0.41 15.45 -15.53
N MET A 79 -0.54 14.62 -15.97
CA MET A 79 -1.92 14.64 -15.45
C MET A 79 -1.99 14.40 -13.94
N TRP A 80 -1.14 13.50 -13.40
CA TRP A 80 -1.05 13.25 -11.96
C TRP A 80 -0.54 14.48 -11.20
N VAL A 81 0.52 15.12 -11.68
CA VAL A 81 1.08 16.33 -11.05
C VAL A 81 0.03 17.44 -11.00
N GLU A 82 -0.73 17.65 -12.07
CA GLU A 82 -1.83 18.60 -12.10
C GLU A 82 -2.92 18.27 -11.07
N ALA A 83 -3.38 17.01 -11.04
CA ALA A 83 -4.38 16.56 -10.08
C ALA A 83 -3.91 16.71 -8.63
N ARG A 84 -2.65 16.35 -8.36
CA ARG A 84 -2.00 16.50 -7.06
C ARG A 84 -1.92 17.96 -6.64
N ASN A 85 -1.42 18.84 -7.49
CA ASN A 85 -1.30 20.27 -7.20
C ASN A 85 -2.69 20.91 -6.96
N ARG A 86 -3.72 20.49 -7.71
CA ARG A 86 -5.10 20.93 -7.48
C ARG A 86 -5.62 20.48 -6.11
N ALA A 87 -5.38 19.22 -5.75
CA ALA A 87 -5.77 18.70 -4.43
C ALA A 87 -5.06 19.46 -3.30
N GLY A 88 -3.75 19.72 -3.43
CA GLY A 88 -2.99 20.50 -2.45
C GLY A 88 -3.51 21.91 -2.23
N LYS A 89 -3.92 22.60 -3.31
CA LYS A 89 -4.56 23.92 -3.21
C LYS A 89 -5.88 23.89 -2.44
N ILE A 90 -6.65 22.80 -2.57
CA ILE A 90 -7.95 22.65 -1.89
C ILE A 90 -7.75 22.27 -0.42
N SER A 91 -6.83 21.35 -0.14
CA SER A 91 -6.66 20.79 1.21
C SER A 91 -5.65 21.56 2.08
N GLY A 92 -4.86 22.47 1.50
CA GLY A 92 -3.75 23.14 2.19
C GLY A 92 -2.57 22.21 2.52
N ILE A 93 -2.54 21.00 1.96
CA ILE A 93 -1.50 20.01 2.22
C ILE A 93 -0.36 20.19 1.23
N LEU A 94 0.88 20.06 1.71
CA LEU A 94 2.07 20.06 0.86
C LEU A 94 2.02 18.89 -0.14
N THR A 95 2.26 19.18 -1.41
CA THR A 95 2.18 18.21 -2.52
C THR A 95 3.55 17.80 -3.03
N ASP A 96 4.48 17.49 -2.13
CA ASP A 96 5.85 17.08 -2.45
C ASP A 96 5.98 15.57 -2.79
N PHE A 97 4.91 14.79 -2.60
CA PHE A 97 4.89 13.36 -2.87
C PHE A 97 4.70 13.01 -4.36
N THR A 98 5.26 11.88 -4.76
CA THR A 98 5.20 11.31 -6.11
C THR A 98 4.07 10.29 -6.27
N PHE A 99 3.82 9.81 -7.49
CA PHE A 99 2.85 8.72 -7.70
C PHE A 99 3.27 7.42 -7.01
N HIS A 100 4.58 7.17 -6.89
CA HIS A 100 5.11 5.97 -6.22
C HIS A 100 4.71 5.92 -4.74
N ASP A 101 4.52 7.08 -4.12
CA ASP A 101 4.14 7.19 -2.72
C ASP A 101 2.71 6.69 -2.46
N LEU A 102 1.85 6.58 -3.49
CA LEU A 102 0.54 5.93 -3.32
C LEU A 102 0.68 4.47 -2.91
N LYS A 103 1.65 3.75 -3.48
CA LYS A 103 1.95 2.38 -3.07
C LYS A 103 2.48 2.35 -1.63
N ALA A 104 3.41 3.24 -1.29
CA ALA A 104 3.96 3.32 0.05
C ALA A 104 2.86 3.62 1.09
N LYS A 105 1.97 4.58 0.78
CA LYS A 105 0.83 4.95 1.60
C LYS A 105 -0.16 3.81 1.76
N GLY A 106 -0.47 3.07 0.68
CA GLY A 106 -1.33 1.90 0.76
C GLY A 106 -0.79 0.82 1.70
N ILE A 107 0.54 0.58 1.68
CA ILE A 107 1.18 -0.39 2.59
C ILE A 107 1.22 0.12 4.02
N SER A 108 1.50 1.41 4.21
CA SER A 108 1.50 2.06 5.52
C SER A 108 0.12 2.01 6.17
N ASP A 109 -0.94 2.20 5.39
CA ASP A 109 -2.34 2.24 5.86
C ASP A 109 -2.95 0.85 6.05
N TYR A 110 -2.36 -0.18 5.44
CA TYR A 110 -2.85 -1.53 5.61
C TYR A 110 -2.67 -1.95 7.06
N GLU A 111 -3.75 -2.35 7.72
CA GLU A 111 -3.75 -2.79 9.11
C GLU A 111 -3.42 -4.29 9.19
N GLY A 112 -2.68 -4.69 10.21
CA GLY A 112 -2.21 -6.07 10.41
C GLY A 112 -0.71 -6.19 10.64
N SER A 113 -0.23 -7.42 10.70
CA SER A 113 1.17 -7.75 10.94
C SER A 113 2.07 -7.38 9.74
N SER A 114 3.39 -7.42 9.94
CA SER A 114 4.37 -7.30 8.85
C SER A 114 4.13 -8.34 7.74
N ARG A 115 3.73 -9.55 8.14
CA ARG A 115 3.38 -10.65 7.25
C ARG A 115 2.14 -10.36 6.42
N ASP A 116 1.09 -9.81 7.02
CA ASP A 116 -0.13 -9.42 6.31
C ASP A 116 0.16 -8.32 5.28
N LYS A 117 0.97 -7.33 5.68
CA LYS A 117 1.45 -6.28 4.77
C LYS A 117 2.33 -6.83 3.66
N GLN A 118 3.14 -7.87 3.90
CA GLN A 118 3.94 -8.55 2.86
C GLN A 118 3.05 -9.26 1.84
N LEU A 119 2.02 -9.97 2.31
CA LEU A 119 1.03 -10.62 1.47
C LEU A 119 0.31 -9.56 0.62
N PHE A 120 -0.20 -8.51 1.25
CA PHE A 120 -0.87 -7.39 0.61
C PHE A 120 0.01 -6.69 -0.44
N SER A 121 1.24 -6.31 -0.09
CA SER A 121 2.08 -5.48 -0.96
C SER A 121 2.79 -6.25 -2.08
N GLY A 122 2.86 -7.58 -1.93
CA GLY A 122 3.56 -8.45 -2.84
C GLY A 122 5.09 -8.42 -2.71
N HIS A 123 5.64 -7.98 -1.58
CA HIS A 123 7.10 -8.02 -1.34
C HIS A 123 7.63 -9.45 -1.18
N LYS A 124 8.93 -9.62 -1.43
CA LYS A 124 9.61 -10.92 -1.36
C LYS A 124 9.90 -11.32 0.08
N THR A 125 10.25 -10.36 0.93
CA THR A 125 10.55 -10.59 2.36
C THR A 125 9.81 -9.59 3.24
N GLU A 126 9.58 -9.94 4.51
CA GLU A 126 8.98 -9.04 5.50
C GLU A 126 9.87 -7.82 5.77
N GLY A 127 11.20 -7.98 5.75
CA GLY A 127 12.13 -6.86 5.96
C GLY A 127 11.96 -5.72 4.96
N GLN A 128 11.56 -6.01 3.71
CA GLN A 128 11.24 -4.98 2.70
C GLN A 128 9.98 -4.17 3.04
N VAL A 129 9.15 -4.68 3.94
CA VAL A 129 7.88 -4.07 4.34
C VAL A 129 8.05 -3.19 5.58
N LEU A 130 9.02 -3.50 6.45
CA LEU A 130 9.27 -2.76 7.69
C LEU A 130 9.56 -1.28 7.47
N ILE A 131 10.11 -0.90 6.30
CA ILE A 131 10.35 0.51 5.94
C ILE A 131 9.07 1.37 5.85
N TYR A 132 7.91 0.73 5.76
CA TYR A 132 6.59 1.39 5.73
C TYR A 132 5.91 1.41 7.10
N ASP A 133 6.45 0.72 8.11
CA ASP A 133 5.91 0.70 9.46
C ASP A 133 6.42 1.91 10.24
N ARG A 134 5.86 3.09 9.92
CA ARG A 134 6.30 4.38 10.47
C ARG A 134 5.51 4.83 11.70
N LYS A 135 4.44 4.11 12.07
CA LYS A 135 3.62 4.44 13.23
C LYS A 135 4.33 3.94 14.50
N VAL A 136 4.45 4.80 15.51
CA VAL A 136 4.91 4.39 16.84
C VAL A 136 3.90 3.40 17.42
N LYS A 137 4.36 2.21 17.77
CA LYS A 137 3.52 1.19 18.39
C LYS A 137 3.54 1.34 19.90
N VAL A 138 2.36 1.38 20.51
CA VAL A 138 2.23 1.18 21.95
C VAL A 138 2.31 -0.32 22.20
N SER A 139 3.39 -0.76 22.84
CA SER A 139 3.52 -2.16 23.26
C SER A 139 2.81 -2.34 24.59
N PRO A 140 2.06 -3.44 24.80
CA PRO A 140 1.71 -3.85 26.15
C PRO A 140 2.98 -4.09 26.95
N THR A 141 2.93 -3.78 28.25
CA THR A 141 3.97 -4.13 29.21
C THR A 141 3.64 -5.47 29.85
N LEU A 142 4.67 -6.20 30.27
CA LEU A 142 4.49 -7.39 31.08
C LEU A 142 4.01 -6.95 32.47
N ASP A 143 2.84 -7.43 32.88
CA ASP A 143 2.29 -7.23 34.23
C ASP A 143 2.35 -8.56 34.98
N VAL A 144 3.56 -8.94 35.38
CA VAL A 144 3.81 -10.16 36.17
C VAL A 144 4.17 -9.73 37.59
N PRO A 145 3.42 -10.16 38.62
CA PRO A 145 3.72 -9.82 40.00
C PRO A 145 5.10 -10.35 40.41
N LEU A 146 5.78 -9.61 41.29
CA LEU A 146 7.02 -10.08 41.89
C LEU A 146 6.77 -11.39 42.65
N PRO A 147 7.69 -12.38 42.57
CA PRO A 147 7.56 -13.59 43.37
C PRO A 147 7.55 -13.23 44.86
N GLU A 148 6.57 -13.76 45.60
CA GLU A 148 6.32 -13.44 47.02
C GLU A 148 7.48 -13.78 47.97
N ASN A 149 8.52 -14.46 47.49
CA ASN A 149 9.67 -14.90 48.28
C ASN A 149 11.01 -14.41 47.71
N ILE A 150 11.16 -13.10 47.54
CA ILE A 150 12.51 -12.51 47.49
C ILE A 150 12.94 -12.27 48.94
N PRO A 151 13.82 -13.10 49.54
CA PRO A 151 14.31 -12.84 50.87
C PRO A 151 14.98 -11.46 50.87
N SER A 152 14.44 -10.55 51.67
CA SER A 152 15.02 -9.23 51.92
C SER A 152 16.24 -9.38 52.82
N ASN A 153 17.32 -10.02 52.35
CA ASN A 153 18.60 -10.03 53.03
C ASN A 153 19.72 -10.25 52.01
N SER A 154 20.15 -9.15 51.41
CA SER A 154 21.55 -9.01 51.01
C SER A 154 22.14 -7.85 51.82
N THR A 155 22.47 -8.12 53.08
CA THR A 155 23.63 -7.44 53.65
C THR A 155 24.80 -7.72 52.72
N CYS A 156 25.39 -6.66 52.19
CA CYS A 156 26.59 -6.71 51.38
C CYS A 156 27.75 -7.14 52.29
N ASP A 157 28.04 -8.44 52.37
CA ASP A 157 29.18 -8.97 53.13
C ASP A 157 30.50 -8.96 52.32
N PHE A 158 30.57 -8.20 51.22
CA PHE A 158 31.80 -7.93 50.47
C PHE A 158 32.17 -6.44 50.56
N CYS A 159 32.36 -5.97 51.79
CA CYS A 159 33.15 -4.79 52.09
C CYS A 159 34.18 -5.16 53.16
N HIS A 160 35.21 -5.91 52.77
CA HIS A 160 36.52 -5.97 53.44
C HIS A 160 37.60 -5.86 52.36
#